data_AF-A0A839N817-F1
#
_entry.id   AF-A0A839N817-F1
#
_cell.length_a   1.000
_cell.length_b   1.000
_cell.length_c   1.000
_cell.angle_alpha   90.00
_cell.angle_beta   90.00
_cell.angle_gamma   90.00
#
_symmetry.space_group_name_H-M   'P 1'
#
loop_
_entity.id
_entity.type
_entity.pdbx_description
1 polymer ?
#
loop_
_entity_poly.entity_id
_entity_poly.type
_entity_poly.pdbx_seq_one_letter_code
_entity_poly.pdbx_strand_id
1 'polypeptide(L)'
;MPRPDASQRLAATKPKDGPSRGLIGGIIAAVIVVIVVVAVFVTQANKSGSYSGPVPTGGTSDAKGLRAYPSVKLKSNAPTVDIYEDFQCPICKELEDANGTKILADAKSGKIKLVWHLVTFLEQNNNNAPSSTIAANGLYCAADEGKGAEYHKANFAGQPQEGVGYTIANIKKFGKQAGITGAKLTKFNTCVDKRTYGKYVKATADNAGKDGVTSTPTVLINGKEVKAGSADYGNLLQTKNSWDKILAKYTK
;
A
#
# COMPACT_ATOMS: atom_id res chain seq x y z
N MET A 1 70.62 19.65 31.54
CA MET A 1 69.64 18.55 31.40
C MET A 1 69.40 18.33 29.90
N PRO A 2 69.82 17.20 29.31
CA PRO A 2 69.57 16.91 27.90
C PRO A 2 68.06 16.82 27.64
N ARG A 3 67.58 17.48 26.57
CA ARG A 3 66.18 17.38 26.15
C ARG A 3 65.90 15.96 25.66
N PRO A 4 64.76 15.33 26.05
CA PRO A 4 64.42 14.01 25.55
C PRO A 4 64.30 14.04 24.04
N ASP A 5 64.94 13.06 23.39
CA ASP A 5 65.06 12.94 21.95
C ASP A 5 63.67 12.76 21.30
N ALA A 6 63.35 13.63 20.35
CA ALA A 6 62.12 13.60 19.56
C ALA A 6 61.94 12.30 18.76
N SER A 7 63.03 11.53 18.55
CA SER A 7 63.03 10.24 17.89
C SER A 7 62.18 9.19 18.62
N GLN A 8 62.04 9.27 19.95
CA GLN A 8 61.23 8.32 20.73
C GLN A 8 59.71 8.54 20.59
N ARG A 9 59.25 9.73 20.20
CA ARG A 9 57.81 10.02 20.00
C ARG A 9 57.30 9.60 18.62
N LEU A 10 58.19 9.53 17.63
CA LEU A 10 57.81 9.14 16.27
C LEU A 10 57.69 7.61 16.09
N ALA A 11 58.28 6.82 16.99
CA ALA A 11 58.17 5.36 16.97
C ALA A 11 56.82 4.81 17.50
N ALA A 12 55.98 5.65 18.12
CA ALA A 12 54.75 5.21 18.80
C ALA A 12 53.46 5.29 17.96
N THR A 13 53.52 5.78 16.73
CA THR A 13 52.34 5.90 15.85
C THR A 13 52.58 5.19 14.53
N LYS A 14 52.50 3.86 14.56
CA LYS A 14 52.28 3.07 13.34
C LYS A 14 50.90 3.46 12.78
N PRO A 15 50.77 3.91 11.52
CA PRO A 15 49.47 4.16 10.92
C PRO A 15 48.61 2.89 11.03
N LYS A 16 47.34 3.01 11.43
CA LYS A 16 46.41 1.88 11.34
C LYS A 16 46.37 1.44 9.89
N ASP A 17 46.74 0.18 9.64
CA ASP A 17 46.68 -0.40 8.30
C ASP A 17 45.25 -0.21 7.75
N GLY A 18 45.17 0.30 6.52
CA GLY A 18 43.89 0.49 5.84
C GLY A 18 43.13 -0.83 5.70
N PRO A 19 41.82 -0.79 5.40
CA PRO A 19 41.02 -2.00 5.21
C PRO A 19 41.70 -2.96 4.23
N SER A 20 41.74 -4.26 4.58
CA SER A 20 42.47 -5.26 3.81
C SER A 20 41.97 -5.32 2.36
N ARG A 21 42.85 -5.67 1.41
CA ARG A 21 42.49 -5.80 -0.02
C ARG A 21 41.33 -6.79 -0.23
N GLY A 22 41.17 -7.76 0.67
CA GLY A 22 40.02 -8.68 0.71
C GLY A 22 38.70 -8.01 1.12
N LEU A 23 38.72 -7.09 2.08
CA LEU A 23 37.53 -6.31 2.47
C LEU A 23 37.10 -5.35 1.35
N ILE A 24 38.06 -4.70 0.70
CA ILE A 24 37.80 -3.82 -0.46
C ILE A 24 37.21 -4.64 -1.61
N GLY A 25 37.78 -5.82 -1.91
CA GLY A 25 37.24 -6.74 -2.92
C GLY A 25 35.83 -7.23 -2.61
N GLY A 26 35.54 -7.55 -1.34
CA GLY A 26 34.21 -7.97 -0.89
C GLY A 26 33.16 -6.87 -1.00
N ILE A 27 33.49 -5.62 -0.66
CA ILE A 27 32.59 -4.47 -0.79
C ILE A 27 32.29 -4.18 -2.25
N ILE A 28 33.31 -4.17 -3.13
CA ILE A 28 33.10 -3.95 -4.57
C ILE A 28 32.20 -5.04 -5.16
N ALA A 29 32.44 -6.31 -4.81
CA ALA A 29 31.58 -7.40 -5.25
C ALA A 29 30.14 -7.26 -4.76
N ALA A 30 29.93 -6.90 -3.49
CA ALA A 30 28.60 -6.67 -2.92
C ALA A 30 27.88 -5.49 -3.61
N VAL A 31 28.59 -4.39 -3.87
CA VAL A 31 28.03 -3.22 -4.59
C VAL A 31 27.67 -3.58 -6.02
N ILE A 32 28.51 -4.34 -6.73
CA ILE A 32 28.20 -4.81 -8.10
C ILE A 32 26.98 -5.73 -8.08
N VAL A 33 26.88 -6.65 -7.12
CA VAL A 33 25.69 -7.51 -6.96
C VAL A 33 24.44 -6.67 -6.68
N VAL A 34 24.52 -5.68 -5.78
CA VAL A 34 23.39 -4.78 -5.50
C VAL A 34 23.02 -3.97 -6.75
N ILE A 35 23.99 -3.44 -7.50
CA ILE A 35 23.75 -2.70 -8.75
C ILE A 35 23.11 -3.60 -9.80
N VAL A 36 23.57 -4.84 -9.95
CA VAL A 36 23.02 -5.81 -10.90
C VAL A 36 21.61 -6.24 -10.47
N VAL A 37 21.39 -6.49 -9.17
CA VAL A 37 20.05 -6.78 -8.62
C VAL A 37 19.12 -5.60 -8.87
N VAL A 38 19.52 -4.37 -8.53
CA VAL A 38 18.74 -3.16 -8.78
C VAL A 38 18.51 -2.96 -10.28
N ALA A 39 19.51 -3.16 -11.14
CA ALA A 39 19.36 -3.05 -12.60
C ALA A 39 18.42 -4.12 -13.16
N VAL A 40 18.48 -5.36 -12.66
CA VAL A 40 17.55 -6.44 -13.03
C VAL A 40 16.13 -6.13 -12.52
N PHE A 41 15.98 -5.60 -11.31
CA PHE A 41 14.69 -5.15 -10.79
C PHE A 41 14.14 -3.96 -11.58
N VAL A 42 14.97 -2.97 -11.93
CA VAL A 42 14.59 -1.79 -12.72
C VAL A 42 14.27 -2.17 -14.16
N THR A 43 15.04 -3.07 -14.79
CA THR A 43 14.77 -3.55 -16.16
C THR A 43 13.56 -4.50 -16.22
N GLN A 44 13.25 -5.22 -15.14
CA GLN A 44 11.98 -5.95 -15.02
C GLN A 44 10.81 -5.01 -14.70
N ALA A 45 10.99 -3.96 -13.90
CA ALA A 45 9.98 -2.93 -13.64
C ALA A 45 9.66 -2.11 -14.91
N ASN A 46 10.65 -1.93 -15.80
CA ASN A 46 10.52 -1.23 -17.08
C ASN A 46 9.91 -2.08 -18.21
N LYS A 47 9.67 -3.38 -18.00
CA LYS A 47 8.76 -4.14 -18.86
C LYS A 47 7.33 -3.86 -18.40
N SER A 48 6.78 -2.73 -18.83
CA SER A 48 5.36 -2.43 -18.71
C SER A 48 4.55 -3.40 -19.58
N GLY A 49 4.38 -4.64 -19.13
CA GLY A 49 3.32 -5.50 -19.62
C GLY A 49 2.00 -4.87 -19.19
N SER A 50 1.25 -4.31 -20.14
CA SER A 50 -0.11 -3.86 -19.88
C SER A 50 -0.90 -4.99 -19.24
N TYR A 51 -1.56 -4.71 -18.12
CA TYR A 51 -2.43 -5.69 -17.47
C TYR A 51 -3.43 -6.27 -18.48
N SER A 52 -3.61 -7.60 -18.45
CA SER A 52 -4.59 -8.31 -19.27
C SER A 52 -5.38 -9.26 -18.38
N GLY A 53 -6.68 -9.00 -18.26
CA GLY A 53 -7.60 -9.77 -17.44
C GLY A 53 -8.87 -8.99 -17.09
N PRO A 54 -9.75 -9.55 -16.25
CA PRO A 54 -10.97 -8.89 -15.79
C PRO A 54 -10.66 -7.59 -15.04
N VAL A 55 -11.37 -6.51 -15.38
CA VAL A 55 -11.28 -5.22 -14.68
C VAL A 55 -12.52 -5.07 -13.80
N PRO A 56 -12.36 -4.88 -12.47
CA PRO A 56 -13.51 -4.70 -11.59
C PRO A 56 -14.20 -3.37 -11.85
N THR A 57 -15.47 -3.28 -11.45
CA THR A 57 -16.25 -2.05 -11.54
C THR A 57 -15.55 -0.91 -10.77
N GLY A 58 -15.19 0.16 -11.49
CA GLY A 58 -14.43 1.29 -10.94
C GLY A 58 -12.91 1.14 -11.02
N GLY A 59 -12.40 0.01 -11.50
CA GLY A 59 -10.99 -0.18 -11.82
C GLY A 59 -10.62 0.39 -13.18
N THR A 60 -9.32 0.58 -13.42
CA THR A 60 -8.75 0.94 -14.72
C THR A 60 -8.15 -0.28 -15.44
N SER A 61 -8.07 -0.23 -16.77
CA SER A 61 -7.50 -1.31 -17.60
C SER A 61 -6.01 -1.53 -17.41
N ASP A 62 -5.29 -0.54 -16.89
CA ASP A 62 -3.88 -0.63 -16.52
C ASP A 62 -3.66 -1.05 -15.04
N ALA A 63 -4.73 -1.39 -14.32
CA ALA A 63 -4.71 -1.82 -12.92
C ALA A 63 -4.08 -0.79 -11.96
N LYS A 64 -4.42 0.49 -12.12
CA LYS A 64 -3.97 1.60 -11.26
C LYS A 64 -5.00 1.97 -10.20
N GLY A 65 -5.53 0.95 -9.54
CA GLY A 65 -6.45 1.11 -8.42
C GLY A 65 -7.93 1.10 -8.79
N LEU A 66 -8.76 1.31 -7.77
CA LEU A 66 -10.21 1.17 -7.79
C LEU A 66 -10.86 2.45 -7.26
N ARG A 67 -11.65 3.12 -8.10
CA ARG A 67 -12.47 4.26 -7.68
C ARG A 67 -13.64 3.77 -6.82
N ALA A 68 -13.71 4.21 -5.57
CA ALA A 68 -14.69 3.72 -4.59
C ALA A 68 -16.17 3.92 -5.00
N TYR A 69 -16.47 5.05 -5.65
CA TYR A 69 -17.81 5.39 -6.14
C TYR A 69 -17.75 5.82 -7.61
N PRO A 70 -17.64 4.87 -8.56
CA PRO A 70 -17.37 5.18 -9.96
C PRO A 70 -18.54 5.91 -10.66
N SER A 71 -19.78 5.68 -10.22
CA SER A 71 -20.98 6.32 -10.77
C SER A 71 -21.30 7.70 -10.19
N VAL A 72 -20.59 8.14 -9.14
CA VAL A 72 -20.83 9.45 -8.52
C VAL A 72 -20.24 10.55 -9.39
N LYS A 73 -21.02 11.60 -9.66
CA LYS A 73 -20.51 12.81 -10.32
C LYS A 73 -19.67 13.63 -9.33
N LEU A 74 -18.44 13.96 -9.73
CA LEU A 74 -17.56 14.80 -8.93
C LEU A 74 -18.02 16.26 -8.96
N LYS A 75 -17.87 16.96 -7.84
CA LYS A 75 -17.99 18.42 -7.78
C LYS A 75 -16.85 19.07 -8.57
N SER A 76 -17.07 20.31 -9.00
CA SER A 76 -16.01 21.07 -9.67
C SER A 76 -14.78 21.17 -8.76
N ASN A 77 -13.59 20.95 -9.33
CA ASN A 77 -12.31 20.94 -8.63
C ASN A 77 -12.21 19.94 -7.46
N ALA A 78 -13.02 18.87 -7.45
CA ALA A 78 -12.89 17.80 -6.46
C ALA A 78 -11.47 17.18 -6.54
N PRO A 79 -10.69 17.16 -5.45
CA PRO A 79 -9.36 16.58 -5.47
C PRO A 79 -9.41 15.07 -5.64
N THR A 80 -8.36 14.51 -6.23
CA THR A 80 -8.12 13.06 -6.21
C THR A 80 -7.42 12.70 -4.92
N VAL A 81 -7.94 11.69 -4.24
CA VAL A 81 -7.38 11.12 -3.02
C VAL A 81 -7.03 9.68 -3.33
N ASP A 82 -5.75 9.41 -3.43
CA ASP A 82 -5.21 8.07 -3.63
C ASP A 82 -4.78 7.52 -2.27
N ILE A 83 -5.29 6.34 -1.91
CA ILE A 83 -4.91 5.65 -0.68
C ILE A 83 -4.37 4.28 -1.05
N TYR A 84 -3.09 4.07 -0.77
CA TYR A 84 -2.41 2.79 -0.91
C TYR A 84 -2.54 2.03 0.40
N GLU A 85 -3.18 0.86 0.35
CA GLU A 85 -3.54 0.10 1.55
C GLU A 85 -3.29 -1.38 1.38
N ASP A 86 -2.98 -2.04 2.50
CA ASP A 86 -3.00 -3.48 2.62
C ASP A 86 -4.06 -3.84 3.66
N PHE A 87 -4.99 -4.74 3.32
CA PHE A 87 -6.05 -5.16 4.24
C PHE A 87 -5.52 -5.86 5.50
N GLN A 88 -4.26 -6.26 5.56
CA GLN A 88 -3.64 -6.81 6.76
C GLN A 88 -2.92 -5.77 7.62
N CYS A 89 -2.73 -4.56 7.13
CA CYS A 89 -1.94 -3.54 7.81
C CYS A 89 -2.72 -2.93 8.99
N PRO A 90 -2.23 -3.06 10.23
CA PRO A 90 -2.87 -2.46 11.39
C PRO A 90 -2.93 -0.93 11.31
N ILE A 91 -1.91 -0.30 10.70
CA ILE A 91 -1.87 1.15 10.53
C ILE A 91 -2.88 1.64 9.48
N CYS A 92 -3.19 0.82 8.45
CA CYS A 92 -4.32 1.12 7.56
C CYS A 92 -5.64 1.07 8.33
N LYS A 93 -5.79 0.10 9.24
CA LYS A 93 -6.96 0.03 10.11
C LYS A 93 -7.07 1.27 11.02
N GLU A 94 -5.97 1.79 11.56
CA GLU A 94 -5.99 3.04 12.33
C GLU A 94 -6.53 4.22 11.51
N LEU A 95 -6.05 4.41 10.27
CA LEU A 95 -6.57 5.42 9.35
C LEU A 95 -8.10 5.28 9.16
N GLU A 96 -8.54 4.05 8.89
CA GLU A 96 -9.94 3.76 8.59
C GLU A 96 -10.86 3.92 9.81
N ASP A 97 -10.39 3.51 10.99
CA ASP A 97 -11.11 3.69 12.25
C ASP A 97 -11.19 5.18 12.65
N ALA A 98 -10.16 5.98 12.36
CA ALA A 98 -10.11 7.39 12.70
C ALA A 98 -10.90 8.27 11.71
N ASN A 99 -10.76 8.03 10.41
CA ASN A 99 -11.22 8.94 9.35
C ASN A 99 -11.95 8.26 8.17
N GLY A 100 -11.93 6.94 8.05
CA GLY A 100 -12.49 6.19 6.91
C GLY A 100 -13.96 6.50 6.61
N THR A 101 -14.80 6.58 7.65
CA THR A 101 -16.23 6.94 7.48
C THR A 101 -16.41 8.34 6.86
N LYS A 102 -15.58 9.31 7.24
CA LYS A 102 -15.64 10.67 6.69
C LYS A 102 -15.08 10.75 5.27
N ILE A 103 -13.99 10.04 5.00
CA ILE A 103 -13.40 9.90 3.65
C ILE A 103 -14.44 9.32 2.68
N LEU A 104 -15.11 8.22 3.06
CA LEU A 104 -16.17 7.60 2.28
C LEU A 104 -17.36 8.54 2.05
N ALA A 105 -17.78 9.30 3.07
CA ALA A 105 -18.86 10.27 2.93
C ALA A 105 -18.51 11.39 1.93
N ASP A 106 -17.28 11.90 1.98
CA ASP A 106 -16.79 12.90 1.02
C ASP A 106 -16.73 12.33 -0.40
N ALA A 107 -16.27 11.08 -0.56
CA ALA A 107 -16.23 10.42 -1.86
C ALA A 107 -17.63 10.17 -2.43
N LYS A 108 -18.58 9.71 -1.59
CA LYS A 108 -19.97 9.46 -1.97
C LYS A 108 -20.70 10.73 -2.37
N SER A 109 -20.39 11.87 -1.74
CA SER A 109 -20.96 13.18 -2.09
C SER A 109 -20.29 13.85 -3.30
N GLY A 110 -19.28 13.21 -3.90
CA GLY A 110 -18.50 13.74 -5.00
C GLY A 110 -17.55 14.87 -4.61
N LYS A 111 -17.32 15.12 -3.31
CA LYS A 111 -16.38 16.13 -2.81
C LYS A 111 -14.93 15.73 -3.10
N ILE A 112 -14.63 14.43 -3.15
CA ILE A 112 -13.32 13.89 -3.55
C ILE A 112 -13.51 12.75 -4.55
N LYS A 113 -12.49 12.51 -5.39
CA LYS A 113 -12.34 11.26 -6.12
C LYS A 113 -11.45 10.33 -5.30
N LEU A 114 -12.06 9.40 -4.56
CA LEU A 114 -11.31 8.39 -3.81
C LEU A 114 -10.93 7.20 -4.71
N VAL A 115 -9.64 6.87 -4.72
CA VAL A 115 -9.06 5.72 -5.42
C VAL A 115 -8.26 4.89 -4.43
N TRP A 116 -8.59 3.62 -4.30
CA TRP A 116 -7.80 2.67 -3.51
C TRP A 116 -6.81 1.93 -4.39
N HIS A 117 -5.58 1.82 -3.90
CA HIS A 117 -4.50 1.07 -4.53
C HIS A 117 -4.10 -0.06 -3.59
N LEU A 118 -4.65 -1.24 -3.84
CA LEU A 118 -4.51 -2.37 -2.92
C LEU A 118 -3.16 -3.04 -3.16
N VAL A 119 -2.32 -3.03 -2.13
CA VAL A 119 -1.01 -3.71 -2.13
C VAL A 119 -1.06 -4.96 -1.26
N THR A 120 -0.02 -5.77 -1.35
CA THR A 120 0.08 -7.08 -0.68
C THR A 120 1.43 -7.22 0.04
N PHE A 121 1.84 -6.16 0.73
CA PHE A 121 3.15 -6.05 1.37
C PHE A 121 3.30 -6.94 2.61
N LEU A 122 2.22 -7.55 3.11
CA LEU A 122 2.24 -8.31 4.36
C LEU A 122 2.00 -9.82 4.17
N GLU A 123 2.02 -10.32 2.93
CA GLU A 123 1.84 -11.76 2.67
C GLU A 123 2.94 -12.61 3.32
N GLN A 124 4.19 -12.12 3.33
CA GLN A 124 5.32 -12.79 3.98
C GLN A 124 5.16 -12.92 5.50
N ASN A 125 4.35 -12.05 6.12
CA ASN A 125 4.09 -12.11 7.56
C ASN A 125 3.12 -13.24 7.93
N ASN A 126 2.45 -13.88 6.95
CA ASN A 126 1.59 -15.05 7.18
C ASN A 126 2.11 -16.29 6.44
N ASN A 127 3.40 -16.61 6.58
CA ASN A 127 4.01 -17.78 5.94
C ASN A 127 3.86 -17.78 4.40
N ASN A 128 3.87 -16.60 3.78
CA ASN A 128 3.60 -16.39 2.35
C ASN A 128 2.19 -16.83 1.90
N ALA A 129 1.23 -16.95 2.82
CA ALA A 129 -0.17 -17.16 2.46
C ALA A 129 -0.76 -15.88 1.82
N PRO A 130 -1.59 -16.01 0.77
CA PRO A 130 -2.08 -14.88 -0.03
C PRO A 130 -3.24 -14.13 0.66
N SER A 131 -3.03 -13.73 1.90
CA SER A 131 -4.05 -13.20 2.81
C SER A 131 -4.50 -11.79 2.38
N SER A 132 -3.57 -10.86 2.18
CA SER A 132 -3.86 -9.56 1.55
C SER A 132 -4.52 -9.71 0.18
N THR A 133 -4.03 -10.65 -0.64
CA THR A 133 -4.60 -10.91 -1.97
C THR A 133 -6.06 -11.33 -1.94
N ILE A 134 -6.47 -12.23 -1.05
CA ILE A 134 -7.89 -12.64 -1.00
C ILE A 134 -8.81 -11.54 -0.50
N ALA A 135 -8.33 -10.69 0.42
CA ALA A 135 -9.08 -9.54 0.91
C ALA A 135 -9.26 -8.49 -0.19
N ALA A 136 -8.19 -8.17 -0.93
CA ALA A 136 -8.24 -7.26 -2.07
C ALA A 136 -9.12 -7.80 -3.21
N ASN A 137 -9.03 -9.11 -3.53
CA ASN A 137 -9.95 -9.74 -4.47
C ASN A 137 -11.42 -9.62 -4.01
N GLY A 138 -11.67 -9.76 -2.70
CA GLY A 138 -13.00 -9.57 -2.12
C GLY A 138 -13.54 -8.16 -2.34
N LEU A 139 -12.71 -7.13 -2.19
CA LEU A 139 -13.10 -5.74 -2.48
C LEU A 139 -13.53 -5.57 -3.93
N TYR A 140 -12.76 -6.11 -4.86
CA TYR A 140 -13.06 -6.05 -6.30
C TYR A 140 -14.35 -6.80 -6.66
N CYS A 141 -14.55 -8.00 -6.10
CA CYS A 141 -15.80 -8.72 -6.25
C CYS A 141 -17.00 -7.96 -5.65
N ALA A 142 -16.81 -7.28 -4.52
CA ALA A 142 -17.88 -6.48 -3.91
C ALA A 142 -18.18 -5.21 -4.73
N ALA A 143 -17.17 -4.63 -5.38
CA ALA A 143 -17.33 -3.47 -6.25
C ALA A 143 -18.26 -3.77 -7.44
N ASP A 144 -18.14 -4.95 -8.04
CA ASP A 144 -19.06 -5.40 -9.12
C ASP A 144 -20.52 -5.49 -8.68
N GLU A 145 -20.75 -5.79 -7.40
CA GLU A 145 -22.09 -5.85 -6.82
C GLU A 145 -22.59 -4.48 -6.32
N GLY A 146 -21.78 -3.43 -6.47
CA GLY A 146 -22.05 -2.06 -6.03
C GLY A 146 -21.85 -1.85 -4.53
N LYS A 147 -21.03 -2.69 -3.88
CA LYS A 147 -20.82 -2.76 -2.43
C LYS A 147 -19.35 -2.67 -2.01
N GLY A 148 -18.48 -2.13 -2.87
CA GLY A 148 -17.05 -2.01 -2.60
C GLY A 148 -16.76 -1.21 -1.33
N ALA A 149 -17.40 -0.05 -1.13
CA ALA A 149 -17.16 0.78 0.04
C ALA A 149 -17.67 0.15 1.35
N GLU A 150 -18.84 -0.48 1.32
CA GLU A 150 -19.36 -1.20 2.48
C GLU A 150 -18.52 -2.44 2.80
N TYR A 151 -17.98 -3.12 1.79
CA TYR A 151 -17.05 -4.23 1.97
C TYR A 151 -15.73 -3.78 2.57
N HIS A 152 -15.14 -2.70 2.05
CA HIS A 152 -13.89 -2.11 2.56
C HIS A 152 -13.99 -1.82 4.06
N LYS A 153 -15.06 -1.13 4.46
CA LYS A 153 -15.38 -0.87 5.87
C LYS A 153 -15.57 -2.15 6.68
N ALA A 154 -16.34 -3.11 6.18
CA ALA A 154 -16.59 -4.38 6.88
C ALA A 154 -15.31 -5.21 7.05
N ASN A 155 -14.41 -5.18 6.06
CA ASN A 155 -13.14 -5.89 6.07
C ASN A 155 -12.21 -5.30 7.15
N PHE A 156 -11.96 -3.99 7.16
CA PHE A 156 -11.14 -3.36 8.21
C PHE A 156 -11.75 -3.43 9.62
N ALA A 157 -13.08 -3.43 9.73
CA ALA A 157 -13.76 -3.67 11.01
C ALA A 157 -13.54 -5.10 11.53
N GLY A 158 -13.37 -6.07 10.63
CA GLY A 158 -13.13 -7.47 10.95
C GLY A 158 -11.70 -7.95 10.68
N GLN A 159 -10.74 -7.03 10.55
CA GLN A 159 -9.35 -7.34 10.23
C GLN A 159 -8.79 -8.32 11.26
N PRO A 160 -8.29 -9.50 10.86
CA PRO A 160 -7.60 -10.42 11.75
C PRO A 160 -6.29 -9.79 12.19
N GLN A 161 -5.79 -10.22 13.34
CA GLN A 161 -4.45 -9.84 13.76
C GLN A 161 -3.43 -10.15 12.65
N GLU A 162 -2.50 -9.22 12.44
CA GLU A 162 -1.39 -9.40 11.50
C GLU A 162 -0.64 -10.71 11.83
N GLY A 163 -0.29 -11.48 10.79
CA GLY A 163 0.33 -12.80 10.92
C GLY A 163 -0.64 -13.97 11.01
N VAL A 164 -1.92 -13.75 11.38
CA VAL A 164 -2.96 -14.80 11.37
C VAL A 164 -3.56 -14.97 9.97
N GLY A 165 -3.79 -13.84 9.30
CA GLY A 165 -4.33 -13.78 7.95
C GLY A 165 -5.83 -14.05 7.81
N TYR A 166 -6.34 -13.79 6.62
CA TYR A 166 -7.74 -13.98 6.24
C TYR A 166 -8.00 -15.41 5.74
N THR A 167 -9.23 -15.89 5.96
CA THR A 167 -9.79 -17.06 5.26
C THR A 167 -10.84 -16.63 4.24
N ILE A 168 -11.13 -17.49 3.26
CA ILE A 168 -12.24 -17.27 2.32
C ILE A 168 -13.59 -17.11 3.06
N ALA A 169 -13.77 -17.79 4.18
CA ALA A 169 -14.96 -17.63 5.02
C ALA A 169 -15.07 -16.21 5.60
N ASN A 170 -13.95 -15.60 6.01
CA ASN A 170 -13.92 -14.19 6.42
C ASN A 170 -14.37 -13.28 5.27
N ILE A 171 -13.80 -13.47 4.08
CA ILE A 171 -14.12 -12.66 2.88
C ILE A 171 -15.61 -12.74 2.55
N LYS A 172 -16.19 -13.95 2.58
CA LYS A 172 -17.63 -14.16 2.35
C LYS A 172 -18.50 -13.51 3.43
N LYS A 173 -18.06 -13.57 4.70
CA LYS A 173 -18.73 -12.90 5.83
C LYS A 173 -18.75 -11.39 5.64
N PHE A 174 -17.64 -10.77 5.24
CA PHE A 174 -17.57 -9.32 5.01
C PHE A 174 -18.49 -8.88 3.87
N GLY A 175 -18.61 -9.66 2.80
CA GLY A 175 -19.58 -9.40 1.74
C GLY A 175 -21.04 -9.38 2.24
N LYS A 176 -21.41 -10.30 3.12
CA LYS A 176 -22.74 -10.28 3.77
C LYS A 176 -22.91 -9.05 4.66
N GLN A 177 -21.90 -8.70 5.47
CA GLN A 177 -21.92 -7.52 6.33
C GLN A 177 -21.98 -6.20 5.54
N ALA A 178 -21.44 -6.19 4.32
CA ALA A 178 -21.57 -5.09 3.36
C ALA A 178 -22.99 -4.95 2.77
N GLY A 179 -23.89 -5.88 3.10
CA GLY A 179 -25.26 -5.89 2.59
C GLY A 179 -25.40 -6.51 1.20
N ILE A 180 -24.46 -7.35 0.76
CA ILE A 180 -24.62 -8.15 -0.45
C ILE A 180 -25.56 -9.32 -0.14
N THR A 181 -26.71 -9.38 -0.85
CA THR A 181 -27.77 -10.38 -0.61
C THR A 181 -28.30 -10.97 -1.92
N GLY A 182 -29.10 -12.05 -1.83
CA GLY A 182 -29.76 -12.67 -2.97
C GLY A 182 -28.81 -13.11 -4.08
N ALA A 183 -29.20 -12.89 -5.34
CA ALA A 183 -28.40 -13.26 -6.51
C ALA A 183 -27.01 -12.58 -6.55
N LYS A 184 -26.90 -11.35 -6.01
CA LYS A 184 -25.61 -10.65 -5.90
C LYS A 184 -24.64 -11.38 -4.97
N LEU A 185 -25.15 -11.95 -3.87
CA LEU A 185 -24.32 -12.71 -2.93
C LEU A 185 -23.78 -13.99 -3.57
N THR A 186 -24.58 -14.67 -4.40
CA THR A 186 -24.13 -15.84 -5.16
C THR A 186 -23.01 -15.48 -6.14
N LYS A 187 -23.16 -14.37 -6.88
CA LYS A 187 -22.12 -13.86 -7.80
C LYS A 187 -20.85 -13.48 -7.06
N PHE A 188 -20.99 -12.71 -5.98
CA PHE A 188 -19.88 -12.34 -5.11
C PHE A 188 -19.12 -13.56 -4.58
N ASN A 189 -19.83 -14.55 -4.01
CA ASN A 189 -19.20 -15.77 -3.50
C ASN A 189 -18.44 -16.53 -4.59
N THR A 190 -19.04 -16.63 -5.79
CA THR A 190 -18.39 -17.26 -6.94
C THR A 190 -17.13 -16.51 -7.38
N CYS A 191 -17.18 -15.19 -7.40
CA CYS A 191 -16.03 -14.33 -7.70
C CYS A 191 -14.90 -14.50 -6.68
N VAL A 192 -15.25 -14.58 -5.38
CA VAL A 192 -14.30 -14.84 -4.30
C VAL A 192 -13.67 -16.23 -4.44
N ASP A 193 -14.46 -17.27 -4.66
CA ASP A 193 -13.98 -18.66 -4.78
C ASP A 193 -13.04 -18.84 -5.98
N LYS A 194 -13.35 -18.18 -7.10
CA LYS A 194 -12.53 -18.22 -8.32
C LYS A 194 -11.31 -17.32 -8.26
N ARG A 195 -11.17 -16.47 -7.23
CA ARG A 195 -10.13 -15.43 -7.16
C ARG A 195 -10.07 -14.61 -8.46
N THR A 196 -11.24 -14.24 -9.00
CA THR A 196 -11.40 -13.61 -10.32
C THR A 196 -10.41 -12.46 -10.58
N TYR A 197 -10.12 -11.66 -9.55
CA TYR A 197 -9.28 -10.49 -9.63
C TYR A 197 -7.88 -10.68 -9.04
N GLY A 198 -7.43 -11.90 -8.74
CA GLY A 198 -6.10 -12.15 -8.19
C GLY A 198 -4.96 -11.56 -9.04
N LYS A 199 -5.07 -11.65 -10.38
CA LYS A 199 -4.11 -11.00 -11.29
C LYS A 199 -4.20 -9.46 -11.25
N TYR A 200 -5.40 -8.92 -11.06
CA TYR A 200 -5.61 -7.46 -10.94
C TYR A 200 -5.00 -6.93 -9.65
N VAL A 201 -5.16 -7.66 -8.53
CA VAL A 201 -4.50 -7.35 -7.26
C VAL A 201 -2.99 -7.30 -7.45
N LYS A 202 -2.39 -8.35 -8.03
CA LYS A 202 -0.95 -8.38 -8.29
C LYS A 202 -0.50 -7.18 -9.14
N ALA A 203 -1.22 -6.89 -10.21
CA ALA A 203 -0.86 -5.76 -11.08
C ALA A 203 -0.99 -4.40 -10.37
N THR A 204 -1.99 -4.25 -9.50
CA THR A 204 -2.16 -3.04 -8.66
C THR A 204 -0.99 -2.89 -7.69
N ALA A 205 -0.58 -3.97 -7.02
CA ALA A 205 0.57 -3.98 -6.13
C ALA A 205 1.89 -3.68 -6.87
N ASP A 206 2.09 -4.28 -8.06
CA ASP A 206 3.26 -4.04 -8.90
C ASP A 206 3.30 -2.56 -9.37
N ASN A 207 2.15 -1.96 -9.69
CA ASN A 207 2.05 -0.55 -10.05
C ASN A 207 2.36 0.38 -8.86
N ALA A 208 1.87 0.07 -7.66
CA ALA A 208 2.22 0.82 -6.45
C ALA A 208 3.73 0.86 -6.20
N GLY A 209 4.42 -0.27 -6.41
CA GLY A 209 5.87 -0.33 -6.33
C GLY A 209 6.57 0.55 -7.38
N LYS A 210 6.05 0.61 -8.61
CA LYS A 210 6.55 1.51 -9.67
C LYS A 210 6.31 2.99 -9.37
N ASP A 211 5.23 3.30 -8.66
CA ASP A 211 4.93 4.65 -8.17
C ASP A 211 5.83 5.04 -6.97
N GLY A 212 6.70 4.13 -6.51
CA GLY A 212 7.63 4.37 -5.40
C GLY A 212 7.02 4.19 -4.01
N VAL A 213 5.83 3.58 -3.92
CA VAL A 213 5.17 3.32 -2.64
C VAL A 213 5.83 2.12 -1.95
N THR A 214 6.39 2.35 -0.76
CA THR A 214 7.12 1.32 0.02
C THR A 214 6.50 1.02 1.38
N SER A 215 5.39 1.68 1.74
CA SER A 215 4.70 1.49 3.03
C SER A 215 3.20 1.73 2.90
N THR A 216 2.44 1.23 3.87
CA THR A 216 1.00 1.49 3.98
C THR A 216 0.62 1.94 5.40
N PRO A 217 -0.41 2.80 5.54
CA PRO A 217 -1.09 3.50 4.45
C PRO A 217 -0.19 4.58 3.84
N THR A 218 -0.30 4.79 2.53
CA THR A 218 0.25 5.99 1.87
C THR A 218 -0.92 6.77 1.28
N VAL A 219 -1.03 8.05 1.66
CA VAL A 219 -2.15 8.93 1.26
C VAL A 219 -1.62 10.07 0.39
N LEU A 220 -2.13 10.20 -0.83
CA LEU A 220 -1.83 11.32 -1.72
C LEU A 220 -3.11 12.11 -1.97
N ILE A 221 -2.99 13.43 -1.91
CA ILE A 221 -4.07 14.36 -2.23
C ILE A 221 -3.59 15.23 -3.38
N ASN A 222 -4.22 15.10 -4.56
CA ASN A 222 -3.74 15.68 -5.82
C ASN A 222 -2.26 15.35 -6.10
N GLY A 223 -1.85 14.11 -5.84
CA GLY A 223 -0.46 13.65 -6.01
C GLY A 223 0.52 14.15 -4.93
N LYS A 224 0.09 15.01 -4.00
CA LYS A 224 0.92 15.45 -2.86
C LYS A 224 0.77 14.43 -1.72
N GLU A 225 1.85 13.76 -1.37
CA GLU A 225 1.87 12.79 -0.27
C GLU A 225 1.74 13.48 1.11
N VAL A 226 0.85 12.96 1.95
CA VAL A 226 0.85 13.25 3.39
C VAL A 226 1.97 12.45 4.03
N LYS A 227 3.19 13.01 4.02
CA LYS A 227 4.43 12.31 4.37
C LYS A 227 4.37 11.54 5.69
N ALA A 228 4.75 10.27 5.64
CA ALA A 228 4.95 9.45 6.83
C ALA A 228 5.86 10.15 7.86
N GLY A 229 5.50 10.05 9.15
CA GLY A 229 6.22 10.70 10.25
C GLY A 229 5.94 12.20 10.43
N SER A 230 5.18 12.84 9.54
CA SER A 230 4.73 14.22 9.74
C SER A 230 3.60 14.33 10.78
N ALA A 231 3.40 15.51 11.35
CA ALA A 231 2.27 15.78 12.24
C ALA A 231 0.91 15.57 11.54
N ASP A 232 0.82 15.88 10.25
CA ASP A 232 -0.39 15.68 9.45
C ASP A 232 -0.71 14.18 9.29
N TYR A 233 0.31 13.37 9.04
CA TYR A 233 0.17 11.91 8.97
C TYR A 233 -0.25 11.32 10.31
N GLY A 234 0.38 11.74 11.42
CA GLY A 234 -0.05 11.34 12.76
C GLY A 234 -1.52 11.71 13.05
N ASN A 235 -1.95 12.90 12.63
CA ASN A 235 -3.35 13.32 12.76
C ASN A 235 -4.30 12.47 11.91
N LEU A 236 -3.91 12.06 10.69
CA LEU A 236 -4.74 11.17 9.86
C LEU A 236 -4.99 9.82 10.53
N LEU A 237 -3.98 9.27 11.20
CA LEU A 237 -4.06 7.95 11.83
C LEU A 237 -4.75 7.97 13.21
N GLN A 238 -4.47 8.99 14.02
CA GLN A 238 -4.78 8.94 15.45
C GLN A 238 -5.82 9.96 15.90
N THR A 239 -6.09 10.99 15.08
CA THR A 239 -7.05 12.04 15.42
C THR A 239 -8.33 11.86 14.64
N LYS A 240 -9.41 11.49 15.34
CA LYS A 240 -10.75 11.39 14.75
C LYS A 240 -11.19 12.72 14.15
N ASN A 241 -11.80 12.66 12.97
CA ASN A 241 -12.31 13.83 12.24
C ASN A 241 -11.25 14.86 11.83
N SER A 242 -9.96 14.49 11.80
CA SER A 242 -8.89 15.36 11.30
C SER A 242 -8.94 15.54 9.77
N TRP A 243 -9.64 14.64 9.07
CA TRP A 243 -9.71 14.58 7.61
C TRP A 243 -9.98 15.92 6.92
N ASP A 244 -10.97 16.70 7.35
CA ASP A 244 -11.33 17.95 6.65
C ASP A 244 -10.19 18.99 6.71
N LYS A 245 -9.46 19.04 7.83
CA LYS A 245 -8.31 19.94 8.00
C LYS A 245 -7.15 19.51 7.10
N ILE A 246 -6.86 18.20 7.04
CA ILE A 246 -5.81 17.66 6.19
C ILE A 246 -6.17 17.88 4.71
N LEU A 247 -7.38 17.51 4.31
CA LEU A 247 -7.85 17.72 2.94
C LEU A 247 -7.69 19.19 2.52
N ALA A 248 -8.17 20.14 3.32
CA ALA A 248 -8.07 21.57 3.01
C ALA A 248 -6.63 22.09 2.92
N LYS A 249 -5.67 21.46 3.60
CA LYS A 249 -4.25 21.85 3.56
C LYS A 249 -3.58 21.38 2.27
N TYR A 250 -3.93 20.19 1.78
CA TYR A 250 -3.29 19.58 0.62
C TYR A 250 -3.99 19.88 -0.72
N THR A 251 -5.15 20.55 -0.68
CA THR A 251 -5.87 21.02 -1.88
C THR A 251 -5.57 22.47 -2.27
N LYS A 252 -4.81 23.18 -1.44
CA LYS A 252 -4.21 24.48 -1.77
C LYS A 252 -2.96 24.27 -2.62
#